data_AF-A0A1G0JYH4-F1
#
_entry.id   AF-A0A1G0JYH4-F1
#
_cell.length_a   1.000
_cell.length_b   1.000
_cell.length_c   1.000
_cell.angle_alpha   90.00
_cell.angle_beta   90.00
_cell.angle_gamma   90.00
#
_symmetry.space_group_name_H-M   'P 1'
#
loop_
_entity.id
_entity.type
_entity.pdbx_description
1 polymer ?
#
loop_
_entity_poly.entity_id
_entity_poly.type
_entity_poly.pdbx_seq_one_letter_code
_entity_poly.pdbx_strand_id
1 'polypeptide(L)'
;MTVIRKCEIRIDVQDRTRIVGFDMTRTRFPGDDGLFALFLQGRLETGGVKPKRLEIRYQNRRLDRIKLGVSKAKPQANFEIGLNLLGGPVSGSMDVVAVFGPGDAVRVAEIHVERERIESGYKPAMAPVILSSMGRSGTTWFMHLLGKHPGIYIHDEYPHELLGAFYWVNMLESLTTPLAADRIMSKWKMRDHTGKSIRTHVYYRQGAPDPILRYLGGAYIPQMAAFCQQSIDHFYQALSNVKSASSGSPIRYFSEKSLPFPSLIKELYADAKEVFLIRDIRDNICSALAFNAKRGTQDFGRESTVSDDEFAAYRCAEFRSLYQSCLANRDTALLVRYEDLVADPAAAASRVLQYLGLEDSAATVAAMVNQARASDSNLDFHKTSASPVRSVQRWRKELPQSIAQTCLRLAGDELRALKYQE
;
A
#
# COMPACT_ATOMS: atom_id res chain seq x y z
N MET A 1 30.23 5.46 -2.53
CA MET A 1 29.15 5.52 -1.52
C MET A 1 28.61 4.12 -1.36
N THR A 2 28.61 3.59 -0.13
CA THR A 2 28.05 2.28 0.18
C THR A 2 26.61 2.51 0.61
N VAL A 3 25.65 2.05 -0.20
CA VAL A 3 24.22 2.12 0.08
C VAL A 3 23.80 0.93 0.92
N ILE A 4 24.11 -0.31 0.52
CA ILE A 4 23.80 -1.52 1.27
C ILE A 4 24.99 -1.83 2.18
N ARG A 5 24.80 -1.63 3.48
CA ARG A 5 25.82 -1.91 4.50
C ARG A 5 25.83 -3.39 4.88
N LYS A 6 24.65 -4.01 4.95
CA LYS A 6 24.47 -5.41 5.34
C LYS A 6 23.34 -6.06 4.55
N CYS A 7 23.54 -7.32 4.18
CA CYS A 7 22.50 -8.16 3.60
C CYS A 7 22.75 -9.62 4.01
N GLU A 8 21.82 -10.21 4.75
CA GLU A 8 21.87 -11.61 5.18
C GLU A 8 20.60 -12.32 4.72
N ILE A 9 20.74 -13.54 4.22
CA ILE A 9 19.62 -14.37 3.78
C ILE A 9 19.56 -15.59 4.70
N ARG A 10 18.44 -15.74 5.40
CA ARG A 10 18.16 -16.91 6.24
C ARG A 10 17.07 -17.74 5.59
N ILE A 11 17.39 -18.99 5.28
CA ILE A 11 16.40 -19.94 4.76
C ILE A 11 15.66 -20.59 5.92
N ASP A 12 14.33 -20.47 5.93
CA ASP A 12 13.44 -21.00 6.97
C ASP A 12 12.09 -21.37 6.35
N VAL A 13 12.00 -22.63 5.89
CA VAL A 13 10.80 -23.16 5.23
C VAL A 13 9.81 -23.66 6.28
N GLN A 14 8.75 -22.88 6.50
CA GLN A 14 7.75 -23.16 7.53
C GLN A 14 6.86 -24.39 7.23
N ASP A 15 6.70 -24.76 5.96
CA ASP A 15 5.91 -25.93 5.55
C ASP A 15 6.69 -26.78 4.54
N ARG A 16 7.40 -27.77 5.09
CA ARG A 16 8.23 -28.69 4.31
C ARG A 16 7.44 -29.75 3.55
N THR A 17 6.13 -29.86 3.78
CA THR A 17 5.27 -30.78 3.02
C THR A 17 4.94 -30.20 1.65
N ARG A 18 4.73 -28.88 1.58
CA ARG A 18 4.44 -28.16 0.34
C ARG A 18 5.70 -27.69 -0.38
N ILE A 19 6.72 -27.25 0.35
CA ILE A 19 8.00 -26.79 -0.18
C ILE A 19 9.11 -27.71 0.33
N VAL A 20 9.58 -28.63 -0.51
CA VAL A 20 10.55 -29.65 -0.11
C VAL A 20 12.00 -29.17 -0.22
N GLY A 21 12.24 -28.16 -1.06
CA GLY A 21 13.56 -27.55 -1.25
C GLY A 21 13.44 -26.05 -1.54
N PHE A 22 14.33 -25.26 -0.93
CA PHE A 22 14.46 -23.84 -1.23
C PHE A 22 15.90 -23.40 -1.00
N ASP A 23 16.46 -22.68 -1.98
CA ASP A 23 17.73 -21.99 -1.88
C ASP A 23 17.61 -20.59 -2.49
N MET A 24 18.35 -19.64 -1.92
CA MET A 24 18.39 -18.27 -2.40
C MET A 24 19.72 -17.64 -1.99
N THR A 25 20.34 -16.93 -2.93
CA THR A 25 21.63 -16.26 -2.73
C THR A 25 21.59 -14.85 -3.33
N ARG A 26 22.39 -13.95 -2.76
CA ARG A 26 22.63 -12.63 -3.33
C ARG A 26 23.70 -12.74 -4.41
N THR A 27 23.37 -12.27 -5.61
CA THR A 27 24.34 -12.06 -6.68
C THR A 27 25.18 -10.83 -6.34
N ARG A 28 26.50 -10.99 -6.26
CA ARG A 28 27.45 -9.90 -6.02
C ARG A 28 28.24 -9.57 -7.28
N PHE A 29 28.56 -8.29 -7.47
CA PHE A 29 29.42 -7.78 -8.53
C PHE A 29 30.07 -6.47 -8.08
N PRO A 30 31.17 -6.00 -8.72
CA PRO A 30 31.92 -4.84 -8.23
C PRO A 30 31.07 -3.59 -8.05
N GLY A 31 30.92 -3.12 -6.80
CA GLY A 31 30.18 -1.90 -6.46
C GLY A 31 28.67 -2.09 -6.34
N ASP A 32 28.18 -3.33 -6.24
CA ASP A 32 26.78 -3.65 -5.97
C ASP A 32 26.28 -3.09 -4.63
N ASP A 33 27.16 -2.98 -3.63
CA ASP A 33 26.84 -2.33 -2.35
C ASP A 33 26.53 -0.84 -2.51
N GLY A 34 26.84 -0.20 -3.65
CA GLY A 34 26.47 1.19 -3.95
C GLY A 34 25.08 1.35 -4.57
N LEU A 35 24.30 0.27 -4.69
CA LEU A 35 22.99 0.27 -5.35
C LEU A 35 21.83 0.28 -4.35
N PHE A 36 20.71 0.89 -4.72
CA PHE A 36 19.43 0.76 -4.01
C PHE A 36 18.63 -0.48 -4.48
N ALA A 37 19.33 -1.55 -4.85
CA ALA A 37 18.70 -2.79 -5.29
C ALA A 37 19.50 -4.02 -4.87
N LEU A 38 18.79 -5.13 -4.64
CA LEU A 38 19.39 -6.46 -4.50
C LEU A 38 19.15 -7.28 -5.76
N PHE A 39 20.17 -7.99 -6.21
CA PHE A 39 20.00 -9.04 -7.20
C PHE A 39 20.07 -10.39 -6.49
N LEU A 40 18.99 -11.16 -6.59
CA LEU A 40 18.84 -12.44 -5.92
C LEU A 40 18.58 -13.52 -6.96
N GLN A 41 19.12 -14.69 -6.72
CA GLN A 41 18.87 -15.88 -7.52
C GLN A 41 18.71 -17.08 -6.61
N GLY A 42 17.97 -18.08 -7.09
CA GLY A 42 17.75 -19.27 -6.30
C GLY A 42 16.88 -20.29 -6.99
N ARG A 43 16.42 -21.25 -6.20
CA ARG A 43 15.62 -22.36 -6.66
C ARG A 43 14.60 -22.75 -5.60
N LEU A 44 13.43 -23.16 -6.08
CA LEU A 44 12.34 -23.69 -5.27
C LEU A 44 11.92 -25.05 -5.82
N GLU A 45 11.64 -25.99 -4.91
CA GLU A 45 11.14 -27.33 -5.20
C GLU A 45 9.87 -27.61 -4.38
N THR A 46 8.83 -28.17 -5.02
CA THR A 46 7.52 -28.40 -4.40
C THR A 46 7.22 -29.87 -4.18
N GLY A 47 6.46 -30.16 -3.11
CA GLY A 47 5.90 -31.49 -2.81
C GLY A 47 4.66 -31.84 -3.63
N GLY A 48 4.54 -31.33 -4.87
CA GLY A 48 3.40 -31.60 -5.77
C GLY A 48 2.26 -30.57 -5.72
N VAL A 49 2.26 -29.65 -4.75
CA VAL A 49 1.39 -28.46 -4.75
C VAL A 49 2.12 -27.29 -5.40
N LYS A 50 1.53 -26.66 -6.41
CA LYS A 50 2.16 -25.57 -7.15
C LYS A 50 1.87 -24.21 -6.50
N PRO A 51 2.88 -23.46 -6.01
CA PRO A 51 2.70 -22.06 -5.68
C PRO A 51 2.49 -21.26 -6.97
N LYS A 52 1.61 -20.25 -6.91
CA LYS A 52 1.34 -19.35 -8.03
C LYS A 52 2.53 -18.41 -8.29
N ARG A 53 3.27 -18.04 -7.24
CA ARG A 53 4.39 -17.08 -7.28
C ARG A 53 5.17 -17.10 -5.96
N LEU A 54 6.38 -16.54 -5.98
CA LEU A 54 7.02 -16.00 -4.77
C LEU A 54 6.64 -14.53 -4.62
N GLU A 55 6.56 -14.05 -3.39
CA GLU A 55 6.48 -12.63 -3.05
C GLU A 55 7.58 -12.29 -2.05
N ILE A 56 8.17 -11.11 -2.21
CA ILE A 56 9.00 -10.49 -1.18
C ILE A 56 8.12 -9.46 -0.48
N ARG A 57 8.01 -9.56 0.85
CA ARG A 57 7.11 -8.74 1.65
C ARG A 57 7.87 -7.95 2.72
N TYR A 58 7.43 -6.72 2.96
CA TYR A 58 7.86 -5.87 4.07
C TYR A 58 6.64 -5.31 4.78
N GLN A 59 6.57 -5.45 6.11
CA GLN A 59 5.38 -5.08 6.91
C GLN A 59 4.08 -5.68 6.33
N ASN A 60 4.13 -6.93 5.86
CA ASN A 60 3.04 -7.65 5.20
C ASN A 60 2.50 -7.02 3.89
N ARG A 61 3.18 -6.00 3.35
CA ARG A 61 2.95 -5.45 2.01
C ARG A 61 3.92 -6.09 1.02
N ARG A 62 3.44 -6.36 -0.19
CA ARG A 62 4.26 -6.94 -1.27
C ARG A 62 5.17 -5.86 -1.87
N LEU A 63 6.48 -6.07 -1.81
CA LEU A 63 7.47 -5.26 -2.53
C LEU A 63 7.61 -5.71 -3.98
N ASP A 64 7.76 -7.01 -4.22
CA ASP A 64 7.80 -7.57 -5.57
C ASP A 64 7.29 -9.02 -5.62
N ARG A 65 7.15 -9.57 -6.82
CA ARG A 65 6.73 -10.93 -7.09
C ARG A 65 7.56 -11.58 -8.19
N ILE A 66 7.77 -12.87 -8.02
CA ILE A 66 8.43 -13.73 -9.00
C ILE A 66 7.41 -14.72 -9.53
N LYS A 67 7.20 -14.72 -10.85
CA LYS A 67 6.41 -15.77 -11.50
C LYS A 67 7.24 -17.05 -11.52
N LEU A 68 6.66 -18.14 -11.04
CA LEU A 68 7.33 -19.42 -11.00
C LEU A 68 6.90 -20.32 -12.17
N GLY A 69 7.87 -20.90 -12.86
CA GLY A 69 7.68 -21.89 -13.92
C GLY A 69 7.39 -23.32 -13.45
N VAL A 70 6.89 -23.50 -12.22
CA VAL A 70 6.67 -24.84 -11.62
C VAL A 70 5.45 -25.51 -12.24
N SER A 71 5.44 -26.83 -12.36
CA SER A 71 4.27 -27.66 -12.71
C SER A 71 4.37 -29.04 -12.05
N LYS A 72 3.33 -29.87 -12.12
CA LYS A 72 3.42 -31.27 -11.66
C LYS A 72 4.56 -32.05 -12.36
N ALA A 73 4.80 -31.76 -13.64
CA ALA A 73 5.87 -32.38 -14.42
C ALA A 73 7.26 -31.71 -14.20
N LYS A 74 7.28 -30.52 -13.61
CA LYS A 74 8.49 -29.75 -13.28
C LYS A 74 8.34 -29.20 -11.87
N PRO A 75 8.54 -30.04 -10.82
CA PRO A 75 8.34 -29.64 -9.42
C PRO A 75 9.36 -28.61 -8.95
N GLN A 76 10.38 -28.33 -9.76
CA GLN A 76 11.44 -27.38 -9.48
C GLN A 76 11.35 -26.17 -10.43
N ALA A 77 11.63 -24.97 -9.91
CA ALA A 77 11.88 -23.78 -10.71
C ALA A 77 13.08 -22.99 -10.15
N ASN A 78 13.97 -22.61 -11.07
CA ASN A 78 14.97 -21.58 -10.79
C ASN A 78 14.32 -20.21 -10.95
N PHE A 79 14.84 -19.22 -10.22
CA PHE A 79 14.41 -17.85 -10.32
C PHE A 79 15.55 -16.88 -10.17
N GLU A 80 15.36 -15.70 -10.76
CA GLU A 80 16.18 -14.52 -10.57
C GLU A 80 15.25 -13.32 -10.35
N ILE A 81 15.66 -12.39 -9.50
CA ILE A 81 14.94 -11.14 -9.25
C ILE A 81 15.92 -10.01 -8.97
N GLY A 82 15.67 -8.86 -9.59
CA GLY A 82 16.16 -7.59 -9.09
C GLY A 82 15.09 -7.00 -8.17
N LEU A 83 15.41 -6.82 -6.90
CA LEU A 83 14.53 -6.22 -5.91
C LEU A 83 14.91 -4.75 -5.73
N ASN A 84 13.96 -3.86 -6.02
CA ASN A 84 14.06 -2.45 -5.63
C ASN A 84 13.98 -2.33 -4.10
N LEU A 85 14.94 -1.65 -3.47
CA LEU A 85 14.94 -1.44 -2.02
C LEU A 85 14.24 -0.15 -1.59
N LEU A 86 13.86 0.71 -2.53
CA LEU A 86 13.11 1.93 -2.24
C LEU A 86 11.74 1.60 -1.62
N GLY A 87 11.43 2.21 -0.48
CA GLY A 87 10.26 1.88 0.32
C GLY A 87 10.36 0.54 1.06
N GLY A 88 11.47 -0.19 0.95
CA GLY A 88 11.83 -1.31 1.82
C GLY A 88 12.44 -0.85 3.14
N PRO A 89 12.83 -1.77 4.04
CA PRO A 89 13.46 -1.40 5.31
C PRO A 89 14.78 -0.67 5.09
N VAL A 90 15.03 0.36 5.89
CA VAL A 90 16.38 0.95 6.04
C VAL A 90 17.25 0.01 6.88
N SER A 91 16.68 -0.53 7.96
CA SER A 91 17.24 -1.63 8.74
C SER A 91 16.09 -2.56 9.13
N GLY A 92 16.22 -3.85 8.85
CA GLY A 92 15.20 -4.85 9.19
C GLY A 92 15.07 -5.99 8.21
N SER A 93 13.99 -6.76 8.35
CA SER A 93 13.76 -7.98 7.59
C SER A 93 12.64 -7.84 6.55
N MET A 94 12.78 -8.58 5.46
CA MET A 94 11.75 -8.83 4.46
C MET A 94 11.50 -10.34 4.39
N ASP A 95 10.24 -10.74 4.35
CA ASP A 95 9.87 -12.15 4.21
C ASP A 95 9.83 -12.54 2.73
N VAL A 96 10.36 -13.73 2.41
CA VAL A 96 10.12 -14.39 1.14
C VAL A 96 9.06 -15.47 1.36
N VAL A 97 7.94 -15.35 0.64
CA VAL A 97 6.79 -16.23 0.80
C VAL A 97 6.38 -16.87 -0.52
N ALA A 98 6.08 -18.17 -0.48
CA ALA A 98 5.45 -18.90 -1.57
C ALA A 98 3.93 -18.78 -1.44
N VAL A 99 3.27 -18.19 -2.45
CA VAL A 99 1.82 -17.91 -2.42
C VAL A 99 1.06 -18.94 -3.25
N PHE A 100 0.11 -19.63 -2.62
CA PHE A 100 -0.73 -20.65 -3.24
C PHE A 100 -2.12 -20.10 -3.60
N GLY A 101 -2.65 -19.21 -2.75
CA GLY A 101 -3.97 -18.61 -2.92
C GLY A 101 -4.18 -17.37 -2.05
N PRO A 102 -5.38 -16.76 -2.10
CA PRO A 102 -5.75 -15.67 -1.20
C PRO A 102 -5.60 -16.10 0.26
N GLY A 103 -4.76 -15.41 1.03
CA GLY A 103 -4.49 -15.72 2.43
C GLY A 103 -3.71 -17.02 2.67
N ASP A 104 -3.34 -17.77 1.63
CA ASP A 104 -2.55 -19.01 1.72
C ASP A 104 -1.13 -18.77 1.18
N ALA A 105 -0.19 -18.63 2.10
CA ALA A 105 1.22 -18.45 1.82
C ALA A 105 2.10 -19.16 2.84
N VAL A 106 3.27 -19.60 2.41
CA VAL A 106 4.30 -20.25 3.24
C VAL A 106 5.54 -19.39 3.23
N ARG A 107 6.07 -18.99 4.40
CA ARG A 107 7.39 -18.36 4.46
C ARG A 107 8.47 -19.39 4.17
N VAL A 108 9.39 -19.03 3.28
CA VAL A 108 10.50 -19.89 2.83
C VAL A 108 11.87 -19.33 3.17
N ALA A 109 11.97 -18.00 3.31
CA ALA A 109 13.18 -17.33 3.75
C ALA A 109 12.89 -15.95 4.33
N GLU A 110 13.90 -15.39 4.97
CA GLU A 110 13.96 -14.03 5.47
C GLU A 110 15.22 -13.36 4.89
N ILE A 111 15.08 -12.11 4.44
CA ILE A 111 16.17 -11.26 3.96
C ILE A 111 16.32 -10.12 4.94
N HIS A 112 17.42 -10.10 5.69
CA HIS A 112 17.77 -8.98 6.55
C HIS A 112 18.66 -7.99 5.78
N VAL A 113 18.31 -6.70 5.82
CA VAL A 113 19.05 -5.62 5.14
C VAL A 113 19.31 -4.48 6.10
N GLU A 114 20.51 -3.92 5.99
CA GLU A 114 20.84 -2.57 6.48
C GLU A 114 21.34 -1.75 5.30
N ARG A 115 20.70 -0.62 5.05
CA ARG A 115 21.02 0.28 3.94
C ARG A 115 20.89 1.74 4.35
N GLU A 116 21.44 2.62 3.52
CA GLU A 116 21.14 4.05 3.57
C GLU A 116 19.71 4.32 3.10
N ARG A 117 19.09 5.33 3.72
CA ARG A 117 17.86 5.93 3.22
C ARG A 117 18.18 6.69 1.93
N ILE A 118 17.21 6.78 1.02
CA ILE A 118 17.34 7.70 -0.11
C ILE A 118 17.33 9.16 0.39
N GLU A 119 18.32 9.93 -0.02
CA GLU A 119 18.38 11.38 0.21
C GLU A 119 18.21 12.09 -1.13
N SER A 120 17.05 12.72 -1.35
CA SER A 120 16.78 13.47 -2.59
C SER A 120 17.48 14.84 -2.62
N GLY A 121 17.84 15.38 -1.46
CA GLY A 121 18.33 16.76 -1.31
C GLY A 121 17.24 17.84 -1.48
N TYR A 122 16.02 17.48 -1.87
CA TYR A 122 14.89 18.39 -1.96
C TYR A 122 14.25 18.60 -0.58
N LYS A 123 13.80 19.82 -0.28
CA LYS A 123 13.09 20.16 0.96
C LYS A 123 11.62 20.40 0.64
N PRO A 124 10.72 19.48 1.03
CA PRO A 124 9.30 19.66 0.79
C PRO A 124 8.71 20.88 1.50
N ALA A 125 7.77 21.54 0.84
CA ALA A 125 6.93 22.59 1.41
C ALA A 125 5.70 22.02 2.14
N MET A 126 5.25 20.82 1.75
CA MET A 126 4.10 20.14 2.36
C MET A 126 4.46 18.69 2.69
N ALA A 127 3.72 18.12 3.64
CA ALA A 127 3.82 16.70 3.98
C ALA A 127 2.56 15.91 3.55
N PRO A 128 2.69 14.66 3.12
CA PRO A 128 1.53 13.81 2.82
C PRO A 128 0.89 13.28 4.10
N VAL A 129 -0.45 13.24 4.12
CA VAL A 129 -1.27 12.42 5.01
C VAL A 129 -1.80 11.25 4.21
N ILE A 130 -1.27 10.06 4.49
CA ILE A 130 -1.64 8.81 3.81
C ILE A 130 -2.80 8.18 4.55
N LEU A 131 -3.94 8.00 3.89
CA LEU A 131 -5.06 7.23 4.43
C LEU A 131 -4.97 5.76 4.00
N SER A 132 -4.50 4.89 4.89
CA SER A 132 -4.43 3.45 4.67
C SER A 132 -5.75 2.78 5.06
N SER A 133 -6.51 2.28 4.09
CA SER A 133 -7.83 1.71 4.32
C SER A 133 -8.24 0.76 3.20
N MET A 134 -9.12 -0.18 3.53
CA MET A 134 -9.89 -0.92 2.54
C MET A 134 -10.97 -0.02 1.91
N GLY A 135 -11.33 -0.33 0.67
CA GLY A 135 -12.57 0.19 0.09
C GLY A 135 -13.77 -0.19 0.97
N ARG A 136 -14.77 0.69 1.04
CA ARG A 136 -16.01 0.55 1.86
C ARG A 136 -15.83 0.74 3.38
N SER A 137 -14.73 1.31 3.83
CA SER A 137 -14.52 1.62 5.27
C SER A 137 -14.80 3.09 5.64
N GLY A 138 -15.55 3.83 4.80
CA GLY A 138 -15.88 5.24 5.07
C GLY A 138 -14.79 6.25 4.67
N THR A 139 -13.85 5.85 3.80
CA THR A 139 -12.75 6.72 3.33
C THR A 139 -13.25 8.01 2.70
N THR A 140 -14.31 7.98 1.90
CA THR A 140 -14.91 9.19 1.31
C THR A 140 -15.37 10.18 2.38
N TRP A 141 -16.05 9.70 3.43
CA TRP A 141 -16.49 10.56 4.54
C TRP A 141 -15.30 11.13 5.32
N PHE A 142 -14.30 10.29 5.61
CA PHE A 142 -13.07 10.73 6.28
C PHE A 142 -12.35 11.83 5.50
N MET A 143 -12.12 11.62 4.20
CA MET A 143 -11.45 12.60 3.33
C MET A 143 -12.26 13.90 3.21
N HIS A 144 -13.57 13.80 3.03
CA HIS A 144 -14.45 14.96 2.95
C HIS A 144 -14.44 15.79 4.23
N LEU A 145 -14.50 15.14 5.40
CA LEU A 145 -14.42 15.80 6.70
C LEU A 145 -13.06 16.48 6.90
N LEU A 146 -11.96 15.76 6.65
CA LEU A 146 -10.60 16.28 6.83
C LEU A 146 -10.30 17.43 5.86
N GLY A 147 -10.89 17.40 4.66
CA GLY A 147 -10.75 18.44 3.65
C GLY A 147 -11.33 19.79 4.08
N LYS A 148 -12.13 19.85 5.15
CA LYS A 148 -12.65 21.11 5.70
C LYS A 148 -11.65 21.85 6.59
N HIS A 149 -10.54 21.21 6.97
CA HIS A 149 -9.49 21.90 7.72
C HIS A 149 -8.66 22.82 6.79
N PRO A 150 -8.40 24.08 7.18
CA PRO A 150 -7.68 25.04 6.32
C PRO A 150 -6.22 24.65 6.06
N GLY A 151 -5.57 23.98 7.02
CA GLY A 151 -4.19 23.50 6.89
C GLY A 151 -4.00 22.22 6.05
N ILE A 152 -5.08 21.66 5.47
CA ILE A 152 -5.02 20.41 4.71
C ILE A 152 -5.65 20.59 3.32
N TYR A 153 -4.90 20.25 2.28
CA TYR A 153 -5.40 20.12 0.94
C TYR A 153 -5.94 18.72 0.68
N ILE A 154 -7.22 18.65 0.33
CA ILE A 154 -7.90 17.48 -0.21
C ILE A 154 -8.73 18.01 -1.37
N HIS A 155 -8.78 17.27 -2.48
CA HIS A 155 -9.58 17.67 -3.62
C HIS A 155 -11.07 17.66 -3.24
N ASP A 156 -11.78 18.74 -3.52
CA ASP A 156 -13.16 18.91 -3.06
C ASP A 156 -14.18 18.07 -3.84
N GLU A 157 -13.83 17.62 -5.06
CA GLU A 157 -14.67 16.74 -5.85
C GLU A 157 -14.40 15.27 -5.54
N TYR A 158 -15.46 14.46 -5.54
CA TYR A 158 -15.33 13.02 -5.47
C TYR A 158 -14.44 12.52 -6.63
N PRO A 159 -13.45 11.63 -6.40
CA PRO A 159 -13.22 10.77 -5.22
C PRO A 159 -12.45 11.38 -4.03
N HIS A 160 -12.27 12.69 -4.00
CA HIS A 160 -11.46 13.43 -3.03
C HIS A 160 -9.96 13.14 -3.13
N GLU A 161 -9.48 12.89 -4.34
CA GLU A 161 -8.07 12.69 -4.65
C GLU A 161 -7.84 12.95 -6.15
N LEU A 162 -6.66 13.48 -6.48
CA LEU A 162 -6.19 13.65 -7.86
C LEU A 162 -5.02 12.73 -8.18
N LEU A 163 -4.58 11.92 -7.22
CA LEU A 163 -3.52 10.91 -7.38
C LEU A 163 -2.19 11.51 -7.87
N GLY A 164 -1.90 12.76 -7.47
CA GLY A 164 -0.68 13.46 -7.83
C GLY A 164 0.56 12.83 -7.19
N ALA A 165 0.50 12.52 -5.89
CA ALA A 165 1.59 11.82 -5.23
C ALA A 165 1.73 10.38 -5.74
N PHE A 166 0.61 9.67 -5.89
CA PHE A 166 0.61 8.35 -6.53
C PHE A 166 1.29 8.37 -7.91
N TYR A 167 0.95 9.31 -8.79
CA TYR A 167 1.46 9.38 -10.16
C TYR A 167 2.99 9.49 -10.19
N TRP A 168 3.57 10.44 -9.46
CA TRP A 168 5.01 10.67 -9.46
C TRP A 168 5.78 9.60 -8.69
N VAL A 169 5.22 9.05 -7.60
CA VAL A 169 5.87 7.93 -6.89
C VAL A 169 5.81 6.64 -7.71
N ASN A 170 4.73 6.41 -8.45
CA ASN A 170 4.66 5.30 -9.41
C ASN A 170 5.70 5.47 -10.53
N MET A 171 5.94 6.71 -11.00
CA MET A 171 7.03 6.99 -11.94
C MET A 171 8.41 6.67 -11.34
N LEU A 172 8.68 7.12 -10.11
CA LEU A 172 9.92 6.80 -9.40
C LEU A 172 10.12 5.29 -9.29
N GLU A 173 9.12 4.57 -8.78
CA GLU A 173 9.17 3.12 -8.66
C GLU A 173 9.44 2.46 -10.02
N SER A 174 8.67 2.81 -11.04
CA SER A 174 8.78 2.17 -12.36
C SER A 174 10.14 2.43 -13.04
N LEU A 175 10.74 3.61 -12.86
CA LEU A 175 12.02 3.95 -13.46
C LEU A 175 13.23 3.46 -12.66
N THR A 176 13.05 3.14 -11.38
CA THR A 176 14.12 2.70 -10.47
C THR A 176 14.01 1.23 -10.06
N THR A 177 12.97 0.52 -10.49
CA THR A 177 12.88 -0.92 -10.25
C THR A 177 13.76 -1.66 -11.25
N PRO A 178 14.72 -2.50 -10.85
CA PRO A 178 15.52 -3.31 -11.78
C PRO A 178 14.69 -4.41 -12.48
N LEU A 179 15.08 -4.80 -13.69
CA LEU A 179 14.49 -5.92 -14.40
C LEU A 179 15.07 -7.26 -13.93
N ALA A 180 14.18 -8.24 -13.75
CA ALA A 180 14.56 -9.65 -13.75
C ALA A 180 15.02 -10.08 -15.16
N ALA A 181 15.92 -11.06 -15.25
CA ALA A 181 16.48 -11.52 -16.53
C ALA A 181 15.42 -12.11 -17.47
N ASP A 182 14.33 -12.67 -16.96
CA ASP A 182 13.21 -13.21 -17.75
C ASP A 182 12.24 -12.12 -18.26
N ARG A 183 12.30 -10.91 -17.71
CA ARG A 183 11.55 -9.73 -18.18
C ARG A 183 12.23 -9.04 -19.36
N ILE A 184 13.19 -9.70 -20.03
CA ILE A 184 13.71 -9.25 -21.32
C ILE A 184 12.52 -8.92 -22.21
N MET A 185 12.35 -7.63 -22.48
CA MET A 185 11.45 -7.18 -23.52
C MET A 185 11.86 -7.95 -24.77
N SER A 186 10.94 -8.74 -25.34
CA SER A 186 11.20 -9.46 -26.58
C SER A 186 11.91 -8.49 -27.55
N LYS A 187 12.93 -9.00 -28.25
CA LYS A 187 13.98 -8.26 -28.99
C LYS A 187 13.50 -7.16 -29.96
N TRP A 188 12.19 -6.93 -30.08
CA TRP A 188 11.52 -6.04 -31.03
C TRP A 188 10.70 -4.90 -30.43
N LYS A 189 10.48 -4.83 -29.09
CA LYS A 189 9.68 -3.73 -28.49
C LYS A 189 10.48 -2.49 -28.07
N MET A 190 11.81 -2.47 -28.24
CA MET A 190 12.62 -1.28 -27.92
C MET A 190 12.30 -0.05 -28.78
N ARG A 191 11.66 -0.24 -29.94
CA ARG A 191 11.22 0.82 -30.85
C ARG A 191 9.70 1.00 -30.88
N ASP A 192 9.00 0.48 -29.88
CA ASP A 192 7.58 0.74 -29.72
C ASP A 192 7.38 2.17 -29.19
N HIS A 193 7.45 3.14 -30.10
CA HIS A 193 7.17 4.55 -29.85
C HIS A 193 5.69 4.80 -29.50
N THR A 194 4.84 3.77 -29.60
CA THR A 194 3.42 3.85 -29.24
C THR A 194 3.14 3.38 -27.81
N GLY A 195 4.17 2.90 -27.09
CA GLY A 195 4.06 2.40 -25.72
C GLY A 195 3.56 3.48 -24.75
N LYS A 196 2.29 3.40 -24.36
CA LYS A 196 1.61 4.33 -23.43
C LYS A 196 2.04 4.21 -21.95
N SER A 197 3.18 3.59 -21.66
CA SER A 197 3.58 3.21 -20.29
C SER A 197 5.04 3.58 -20.02
N ILE A 198 5.29 4.21 -18.88
CA ILE A 198 6.63 4.40 -18.31
C ILE A 198 7.17 3.02 -17.89
N ARG A 199 8.43 2.72 -18.20
CA ARG A 199 9.03 1.40 -17.99
C ARG A 199 10.44 1.53 -17.43
N THR A 200 10.83 0.53 -16.65
CA THR A 200 12.21 0.30 -16.24
C THR A 200 13.17 0.34 -17.43
N HIS A 201 14.35 0.91 -17.21
CA HIS A 201 15.43 0.89 -18.18
C HIS A 201 15.95 -0.54 -18.44
N VAL A 202 16.05 -0.94 -19.72
CA VAL A 202 16.37 -2.33 -20.12
C VAL A 202 17.73 -2.85 -19.63
N TYR A 203 18.66 -1.93 -19.37
CA TYR A 203 19.99 -2.24 -18.84
C TYR A 203 20.07 -2.18 -17.31
N TYR A 204 18.99 -1.84 -16.59
CA TYR A 204 19.00 -1.97 -15.15
C TYR A 204 18.65 -3.40 -14.74
N ARG A 205 19.59 -4.33 -14.91
CA ARG A 205 19.38 -5.77 -14.69
C ARG A 205 20.68 -6.48 -14.37
N GLN A 206 20.58 -7.68 -13.80
CA GLN A 206 21.74 -8.55 -13.61
C GLN A 206 22.47 -8.78 -14.95
N GLY A 207 23.81 -8.63 -14.94
CA GLY A 207 24.67 -8.83 -16.11
C GLY A 207 24.79 -7.64 -17.08
N ALA A 208 24.23 -6.47 -16.76
CA ALA A 208 24.52 -5.25 -17.52
C ALA A 208 25.92 -4.69 -17.20
N PRO A 209 26.52 -3.85 -18.06
CA PRO A 209 27.84 -3.27 -17.80
C PRO A 209 27.89 -2.46 -16.51
N ASP A 210 28.94 -2.65 -15.70
CA ASP A 210 29.10 -2.04 -14.37
C ASP A 210 28.85 -0.51 -14.34
N PRO A 211 29.36 0.31 -15.28
CA PRO A 211 29.11 1.74 -15.24
C PRO A 211 27.62 2.10 -15.36
N ILE A 212 26.87 1.34 -16.17
CA ILE A 212 25.44 1.54 -16.39
C ILE A 212 24.65 1.12 -15.15
N LEU A 213 25.00 0.00 -14.52
CA LEU A 213 24.37 -0.45 -13.29
C LEU A 213 24.59 0.54 -12.13
N ARG A 214 25.82 1.02 -11.95
CA ARG A 214 26.14 2.02 -10.91
C ARG A 214 25.43 3.35 -11.12
N TYR A 215 25.25 3.76 -12.39
CA TYR A 215 24.47 4.94 -12.69
C TYR A 215 22.99 4.71 -12.38
N LEU A 216 22.34 3.74 -13.03
CA LEU A 216 20.89 3.51 -12.93
C LEU A 216 20.43 3.09 -11.54
N GLY A 217 21.22 2.28 -10.83
CA GLY A 217 20.89 1.79 -9.50
C GLY A 217 21.50 2.57 -8.35
N GLY A 218 22.30 3.60 -8.63
CA GLY A 218 22.98 4.41 -7.63
C GLY A 218 22.73 5.90 -7.89
N ALA A 219 23.61 6.55 -8.65
CA ALA A 219 23.62 8.01 -8.82
C ALA A 219 22.32 8.60 -9.41
N TYR A 220 21.62 7.85 -10.26
CA TYR A 220 20.35 8.25 -10.88
C TYR A 220 19.19 8.33 -9.88
N ILE A 221 19.21 7.49 -8.84
CA ILE A 221 18.07 7.31 -7.94
C ILE A 221 17.76 8.56 -7.10
N PRO A 222 18.74 9.19 -6.42
CA PRO A 222 18.52 10.48 -5.74
C PRO A 222 17.99 11.59 -6.66
N GLN A 223 18.48 11.65 -7.90
CA GLN A 223 18.05 12.65 -8.88
C GLN A 223 16.59 12.46 -9.28
N MET A 224 16.18 11.22 -9.55
CA MET A 224 14.79 10.90 -9.86
C MET A 224 13.87 11.15 -8.67
N ALA A 225 14.30 10.81 -7.46
CA ALA A 225 13.54 11.08 -6.25
C ALA A 225 13.34 12.59 -6.02
N ALA A 226 14.38 13.40 -6.23
CA ALA A 226 14.28 14.85 -6.14
C ALA A 226 13.27 15.42 -7.14
N PHE A 227 13.35 14.99 -8.40
CA PHE A 227 12.42 15.39 -9.44
C PHE A 227 10.98 15.01 -9.09
N CYS A 228 10.73 13.78 -8.67
CA CYS A 228 9.38 13.33 -8.32
C CYS A 228 8.84 14.09 -7.11
N GLN A 229 9.65 14.28 -6.06
CA GLN A 229 9.25 15.00 -4.86
C GLN A 229 8.93 16.47 -5.14
N GLN A 230 9.78 17.16 -5.91
CA GLN A 230 9.54 18.52 -6.36
C GLN A 230 8.25 18.63 -7.20
N SER A 231 8.02 17.66 -8.08
CA SER A 231 6.84 17.65 -8.97
C SER A 231 5.54 17.45 -8.19
N ILE A 232 5.55 16.63 -7.13
CA ILE A 232 4.42 16.46 -6.21
C ILE A 232 4.12 17.77 -5.49
N ASP A 233 5.14 18.39 -4.90
CA ASP A 233 4.99 19.63 -4.15
C ASP A 233 4.46 20.76 -5.04
N HIS A 234 5.03 20.95 -6.23
CA HIS A 234 4.55 21.96 -7.18
C HIS A 234 3.12 21.69 -7.64
N PHE A 235 2.74 20.42 -7.86
CA PHE A 235 1.38 20.05 -8.22
C PHE A 235 0.38 20.47 -7.15
N TYR A 236 0.65 20.13 -5.89
CA TYR A 236 -0.23 20.51 -4.80
C TYR A 236 -0.18 22.00 -4.49
N GLN A 237 0.97 22.67 -4.65
CA GLN A 237 1.05 24.12 -4.51
C GLN A 237 0.12 24.80 -5.51
N ALA A 238 0.19 24.43 -6.79
CA ALA A 238 -0.66 24.98 -7.84
C ALA A 238 -2.15 24.83 -7.53
N LEU A 239 -2.56 23.69 -6.97
CA LEU A 239 -3.94 23.44 -6.58
C LEU A 239 -4.34 24.14 -5.27
N SER A 240 -3.42 24.23 -4.33
CA SER A 240 -3.63 24.82 -3.00
C SER A 240 -3.75 26.33 -3.04
N ASN A 241 -3.15 26.99 -4.04
CA ASN A 241 -3.14 28.46 -4.15
C ASN A 241 -4.55 29.06 -4.16
N VAL A 242 -5.54 28.35 -4.73
CA VAL A 242 -6.95 28.77 -4.71
C VAL A 242 -7.54 28.69 -3.29
N LYS A 243 -7.18 27.66 -2.52
CA LYS A 243 -7.69 27.41 -1.16
C LYS A 243 -6.98 28.23 -0.08
N SER A 244 -5.68 28.44 -0.21
CA SER A 244 -4.87 29.27 0.70
C SER A 244 -5.30 30.73 0.66
N ALA A 245 -5.65 31.26 -0.53
CA ALA A 245 -6.14 32.62 -0.70
C ALA A 245 -7.45 32.89 0.08
N SER A 246 -8.31 31.88 0.24
CA SER A 246 -9.60 32.02 0.93
C SER A 246 -9.52 31.82 2.46
N SER A 247 -8.51 31.12 2.96
CA SER A 247 -8.42 30.73 4.38
C SER A 247 -7.37 31.49 5.19
N GLY A 248 -6.42 32.16 4.55
CA GLY A 248 -5.35 32.92 5.22
C GLY A 248 -4.35 32.06 6.01
N SER A 249 -4.47 30.73 5.95
CA SER A 249 -3.57 29.78 6.62
C SER A 249 -2.74 29.01 5.60
N PRO A 250 -1.44 28.80 5.84
CA PRO A 250 -0.63 27.97 4.95
C PRO A 250 -1.10 26.52 5.00
N ILE A 251 -1.25 25.90 3.83
CA ILE A 251 -1.50 24.47 3.72
C ILE A 251 -0.22 23.74 4.09
N ARG A 252 -0.30 22.89 5.12
CA ARG A 252 0.83 22.09 5.63
C ARG A 252 0.82 20.67 5.09
N TYR A 253 -0.37 20.16 4.79
CA TYR A 253 -0.57 18.78 4.37
C TYR A 253 -1.38 18.70 3.09
N PHE A 254 -1.08 17.69 2.27
CA PHE A 254 -2.02 17.15 1.28
C PHE A 254 -2.39 15.72 1.66
N SER A 255 -3.54 15.20 1.23
CA SER A 255 -3.92 13.82 1.54
C SER A 255 -4.37 13.03 0.32
N GLU A 256 -3.98 11.76 0.29
CA GLU A 256 -4.46 10.74 -0.66
C GLU A 256 -4.73 9.44 0.10
N LYS A 257 -5.65 8.62 -0.44
CA LYS A 257 -6.07 7.37 0.20
C LYS A 257 -5.62 6.14 -0.58
N SER A 258 -5.40 5.05 0.14
CA SER A 258 -5.11 3.71 -0.39
C SER A 258 -3.92 3.66 -1.37
N LEU A 259 -2.87 4.43 -1.09
CA LEU A 259 -1.65 4.47 -1.90
C LEU A 259 -0.93 3.11 -1.88
N PRO A 260 -0.42 2.62 -3.03
CA PRO A 260 0.27 1.33 -3.11
C PRO A 260 1.71 1.35 -2.57
N PHE A 261 2.33 2.52 -2.43
CA PHE A 261 3.73 2.67 -1.96
C PHE A 261 3.88 3.64 -0.77
N PRO A 262 3.15 3.45 0.33
CA PRO A 262 3.16 4.37 1.46
C PRO A 262 4.51 4.40 2.18
N SER A 263 5.26 3.30 2.21
CA SER A 263 6.60 3.26 2.77
C SER A 263 7.60 4.07 1.95
N LEU A 264 7.50 4.05 0.62
CA LEU A 264 8.32 4.89 -0.26
C LEU A 264 7.99 6.38 -0.06
N ILE A 265 6.71 6.73 0.07
CA ILE A 265 6.32 8.11 0.39
C ILE A 265 6.89 8.55 1.74
N LYS A 266 6.77 7.71 2.78
CA LYS A 266 7.38 7.98 4.10
C LYS A 266 8.90 8.05 4.02
N GLU A 267 9.53 7.35 3.09
CA GLU A 267 10.97 7.45 2.85
C GLU A 267 11.36 8.77 2.18
N LEU A 268 10.56 9.28 1.23
CA LEU A 268 10.80 10.58 0.61
C LEU A 268 10.47 11.75 1.56
N TYR A 269 9.37 11.65 2.29
CA TYR A 269 8.85 12.69 3.17
C TYR A 269 9.00 12.27 4.64
N ALA A 270 10.02 12.79 5.31
CA ALA A 270 10.27 12.48 6.73
C ALA A 270 9.09 12.82 7.65
N ASP A 271 8.35 13.88 7.33
CA ASP A 271 7.18 14.34 8.10
C ASP A 271 5.84 13.75 7.63
N ALA A 272 5.88 12.77 6.71
CA ALA A 272 4.68 12.06 6.26
C ALA A 272 3.95 11.42 7.45
N LYS A 273 2.62 11.51 7.44
CA LYS A 273 1.76 10.91 8.46
C LYS A 273 0.91 9.82 7.82
N GLU A 274 0.74 8.70 8.50
CA GLU A 274 -0.17 7.63 8.07
C GLU A 274 -1.34 7.52 9.07
N VAL A 275 -2.57 7.44 8.53
CA VAL A 275 -3.79 7.15 9.29
C VAL A 275 -4.38 5.86 8.76
N PHE A 276 -4.59 4.89 9.62
CA PHE A 276 -5.30 3.65 9.31
C PHE A 276 -6.78 3.83 9.63
N LEU A 277 -7.65 3.69 8.64
CA LEU A 277 -9.10 3.66 8.84
C LEU A 277 -9.61 2.23 8.71
N ILE A 278 -10.08 1.68 9.84
CA ILE A 278 -10.55 0.30 9.92
C ILE A 278 -12.04 0.29 10.24
N ARG A 279 -12.77 -0.61 9.58
CA ARG A 279 -14.20 -0.88 9.80
C ARG A 279 -14.36 -2.36 10.13
N ASP A 280 -15.39 -2.71 10.91
CA ASP A 280 -15.78 -4.12 11.11
C ASP A 280 -15.85 -4.84 9.75
N ILE A 281 -15.05 -5.91 9.58
CA ILE A 281 -14.92 -6.59 8.29
C ILE A 281 -16.26 -7.15 7.80
N ARG A 282 -17.16 -7.49 8.72
CA ARG A 282 -18.49 -8.02 8.39
C ARG A 282 -19.38 -6.92 7.80
N ASP A 283 -19.40 -5.73 8.39
CA ASP A 283 -20.11 -4.57 7.83
C ASP A 283 -19.47 -4.08 6.52
N ASN A 284 -18.14 -4.19 6.42
CA ASN A 284 -17.42 -3.86 5.21
C ASN A 284 -17.84 -4.79 4.04
N ILE A 285 -17.94 -6.10 4.28
CA ILE A 285 -18.44 -7.08 3.30
C ILE A 285 -19.88 -6.77 2.90
N CYS A 286 -20.80 -6.53 3.85
CA CYS A 286 -22.17 -6.12 3.56
C CYS A 286 -22.21 -4.87 2.66
N SER A 287 -21.39 -3.87 2.97
CA SER A 287 -21.33 -2.63 2.19
C SER A 287 -20.79 -2.85 0.78
N ALA A 288 -19.81 -3.74 0.59
CA ALA A 288 -19.28 -4.08 -0.72
C ALA A 288 -20.31 -4.82 -1.58
N LEU A 289 -20.97 -5.84 -1.02
CA LEU A 289 -22.03 -6.59 -1.71
C LEU A 289 -23.20 -5.69 -2.11
N ALA A 290 -23.67 -4.84 -1.21
CA ALA A 290 -24.75 -3.91 -1.50
C ALA A 290 -24.37 -2.84 -2.55
N PHE A 291 -23.11 -2.38 -2.55
CA PHE A 291 -22.62 -1.46 -3.57
C PHE A 291 -22.62 -2.11 -4.96
N ASN A 292 -22.06 -3.32 -5.05
CA ASN A 292 -21.98 -4.10 -6.28
C ASN A 292 -23.39 -4.41 -6.82
N ALA A 293 -24.30 -4.86 -5.95
CA ALA A 293 -25.69 -5.14 -6.31
C ALA A 293 -26.41 -3.88 -6.85
N LYS A 294 -26.24 -2.73 -6.19
CA LYS A 294 -26.85 -1.45 -6.63
C LYS A 294 -26.38 -1.00 -8.02
N ARG A 295 -25.20 -1.44 -8.46
CA ARG A 295 -24.53 -0.93 -9.68
C ARG A 295 -24.34 -1.97 -10.78
N GLY A 296 -24.63 -3.23 -10.51
CA GLY A 296 -24.32 -4.32 -11.42
C GLY A 296 -22.81 -4.49 -11.65
N THR A 297 -21.96 -4.09 -10.70
CA THR A 297 -20.50 -4.25 -10.79
C THR A 297 -20.01 -5.44 -9.97
N GLN A 298 -18.75 -5.82 -10.13
CA GLN A 298 -18.08 -6.85 -9.32
C GLN A 298 -16.83 -6.25 -8.66
N ASP A 299 -16.94 -5.05 -8.08
CA ASP A 299 -15.78 -4.34 -7.52
C ASP A 299 -15.32 -4.91 -6.16
N PHE A 300 -14.23 -4.34 -5.64
CA PHE A 300 -13.65 -4.65 -4.32
C PHE A 300 -13.11 -6.08 -4.20
N GLY A 301 -12.64 -6.64 -5.32
CA GLY A 301 -12.05 -7.98 -5.40
C GLY A 301 -13.07 -9.08 -5.67
N ARG A 302 -14.36 -8.74 -5.80
CA ARG A 302 -15.41 -9.71 -6.11
C ARG A 302 -15.20 -10.34 -7.48
N GLU A 303 -14.69 -9.58 -8.45
CA GLU A 303 -14.34 -10.03 -9.80
C GLU A 303 -13.33 -11.19 -9.84
N SER A 304 -12.62 -11.41 -8.74
CA SER A 304 -11.60 -12.46 -8.59
C SER A 304 -12.09 -13.68 -7.81
N THR A 305 -13.38 -13.78 -7.49
CA THR A 305 -13.96 -14.83 -6.64
C THR A 305 -15.23 -15.41 -7.26
N VAL A 306 -15.51 -16.68 -7.01
CA VAL A 306 -16.69 -17.35 -7.59
C VAL A 306 -17.85 -17.54 -6.60
N SER A 307 -17.65 -17.22 -5.32
CA SER A 307 -18.67 -17.36 -4.26
C SER A 307 -18.54 -16.30 -3.16
N ASP A 308 -19.58 -16.17 -2.34
CA ASP A 308 -19.57 -15.28 -1.17
C ASP A 308 -18.57 -15.72 -0.10
N ASP A 309 -18.37 -17.02 0.09
CA ASP A 309 -17.35 -17.57 0.99
C ASP A 309 -15.93 -17.22 0.53
N GLU A 310 -15.64 -17.37 -0.77
CA GLU A 310 -14.35 -16.96 -1.33
C GLU A 310 -14.14 -15.45 -1.22
N PHE A 311 -15.20 -14.66 -1.47
CA PHE A 311 -15.16 -13.21 -1.31
C PHE A 311 -14.90 -12.82 0.15
N ALA A 312 -15.60 -13.44 1.11
CA ALA A 312 -15.37 -13.19 2.52
C ALA A 312 -13.94 -13.57 2.96
N ALA A 313 -13.43 -14.71 2.49
CA ALA A 313 -12.06 -15.12 2.76
C ALA A 313 -11.03 -14.15 2.18
N TYR A 314 -11.25 -13.68 0.95
CA TYR A 314 -10.43 -12.65 0.32
C TYR A 314 -10.42 -11.35 1.13
N ARG A 315 -11.61 -10.83 1.50
CA ARG A 315 -11.74 -9.58 2.27
C ARG A 315 -11.14 -9.71 3.67
N CYS A 316 -11.30 -10.85 4.34
CA CYS A 316 -10.65 -11.12 5.62
C CYS A 316 -9.12 -11.13 5.47
N ALA A 317 -8.57 -11.69 4.39
CA ALA A 317 -7.13 -11.64 4.14
C ALA A 317 -6.63 -10.19 3.95
N GLU A 318 -7.37 -9.35 3.23
CA GLU A 318 -7.06 -7.91 3.10
C GLU A 318 -7.13 -7.18 4.45
N PHE A 319 -8.18 -7.43 5.23
CA PHE A 319 -8.38 -6.83 6.55
C PHE A 319 -7.24 -7.14 7.51
N ARG A 320 -6.83 -8.41 7.58
CA ARG A 320 -5.66 -8.82 8.36
C ARG A 320 -4.39 -8.15 7.87
N SER A 321 -4.18 -8.08 6.55
CA SER A 321 -3.00 -7.41 6.00
C SER A 321 -2.95 -5.93 6.40
N LEU A 322 -4.09 -5.23 6.35
CA LEU A 322 -4.22 -3.85 6.81
C LEU A 322 -3.95 -3.72 8.31
N TYR A 323 -4.54 -4.57 9.14
CA TYR A 323 -4.34 -4.54 10.60
C TYR A 323 -2.91 -4.85 11.00
N GLN A 324 -2.27 -5.85 10.39
CA GLN A 324 -0.85 -6.15 10.62
C GLN A 324 0.05 -4.99 10.17
N SER A 325 -0.28 -4.32 9.07
CA SER A 325 0.43 -3.10 8.65
C SER A 325 0.26 -1.98 9.69
N CYS A 326 -0.92 -1.85 10.29
CA CYS A 326 -1.18 -0.90 11.37
C CYS A 326 -0.33 -1.23 12.62
N LEU A 327 -0.26 -2.50 13.02
CA LEU A 327 0.55 -2.93 14.16
C LEU A 327 2.05 -2.66 13.93
N ALA A 328 2.54 -2.94 12.72
CA ALA A 328 3.93 -2.69 12.35
C ALA A 328 4.30 -1.19 12.32
N ASN A 329 3.29 -0.30 12.30
CA ASN A 329 3.49 1.15 12.30
C ASN A 329 2.81 1.84 13.50
N ARG A 330 2.47 1.10 14.57
CA ARG A 330 1.64 1.62 15.68
C ARG A 330 2.25 2.82 16.40
N ASP A 331 3.58 2.94 16.39
CA ASP A 331 4.30 4.01 17.08
C ASP A 331 4.39 5.29 16.22
N THR A 332 4.09 5.19 14.91
CA THR A 332 4.24 6.28 13.94
C THR A 332 2.99 6.54 13.11
N ALA A 333 1.90 5.80 13.34
CA ALA A 333 0.64 5.90 12.62
C ALA A 333 -0.56 5.95 13.57
N LEU A 334 -1.63 6.60 13.14
CA LEU A 334 -2.87 6.71 13.90
C LEU A 334 -3.91 5.69 13.42
N LEU A 335 -4.45 4.88 14.33
CA LEU A 335 -5.61 4.02 14.05
C LEU A 335 -6.93 4.72 14.37
N VAL A 336 -7.81 4.82 13.38
CA VAL A 336 -9.19 5.33 13.51
C VAL A 336 -10.17 4.20 13.15
N ARG A 337 -11.16 3.98 14.01
CA ARG A 337 -12.28 3.09 13.70
C ARG A 337 -13.36 3.87 12.98
N TYR A 338 -13.93 3.26 11.96
CA TYR A 338 -15.05 3.82 11.21
C TYR A 338 -16.26 4.07 12.13
N GLU A 339 -16.51 3.16 13.07
CA GLU A 339 -17.63 3.22 14.00
C GLU A 339 -17.51 4.44 14.93
N ASP A 340 -16.31 4.73 15.42
CA ASP A 340 -16.03 5.92 16.22
C ASP A 340 -16.19 7.20 15.39
N LEU A 341 -15.68 7.19 14.14
CA LEU A 341 -15.78 8.31 13.20
C LEU A 341 -17.24 8.68 12.88
N VAL A 342 -18.14 7.70 12.76
CA VAL A 342 -19.56 7.99 12.48
C VAL A 342 -20.37 8.27 13.73
N ALA A 343 -19.98 7.71 14.89
CA ALA A 343 -20.65 7.96 16.16
C ALA A 343 -20.36 9.37 16.69
N ASP A 344 -19.09 9.78 16.65
CA ASP A 344 -18.65 11.13 17.06
C ASP A 344 -17.60 11.69 16.08
N PRO A 345 -18.05 12.28 14.95
CA PRO A 345 -17.15 12.88 13.98
C PRO A 345 -16.27 14.00 14.55
N ALA A 346 -16.73 14.70 15.59
CA ALA A 346 -15.99 15.80 16.19
C ALA A 346 -14.81 15.26 17.02
N ALA A 347 -15.05 14.28 17.88
CA ALA A 347 -13.98 13.64 18.64
C ALA A 347 -12.96 12.94 17.73
N ALA A 348 -13.44 12.26 16.67
CA ALA A 348 -12.56 11.63 15.69
C ALA A 348 -11.70 12.67 14.93
N ALA A 349 -12.29 13.79 14.50
CA ALA A 349 -11.56 14.87 13.83
C ALA A 349 -10.51 15.51 14.76
N SER A 350 -10.87 15.87 15.99
CA SER A 350 -9.93 16.44 16.98
C SER A 350 -8.73 15.51 17.19
N ARG A 351 -8.96 14.20 17.39
CA ARG A 351 -7.89 13.21 17.56
C ARG A 351 -6.96 13.13 16.35
N VAL A 352 -7.50 13.21 15.13
CA VAL A 352 -6.68 13.24 13.90
C VAL A 352 -5.86 14.53 13.82
N LEU A 353 -6.47 15.69 14.09
CA LEU A 353 -5.77 16.98 14.05
C LEU A 353 -4.65 17.07 15.08
N GLN A 354 -4.86 16.58 16.30
CA GLN A 354 -3.81 16.46 17.32
C GLN A 354 -2.62 15.63 16.85
N TYR A 355 -2.90 14.47 16.24
CA TYR A 355 -1.86 13.61 15.66
C TYR A 355 -1.09 14.29 14.52
N LEU A 356 -1.78 15.12 13.72
CA LEU A 356 -1.16 15.92 12.66
C LEU A 356 -0.47 17.19 13.19
N GLY A 357 -0.59 17.52 14.48
CA GLY A 357 -0.07 18.77 15.04
C GLY A 357 -0.70 20.01 14.40
N LEU A 358 -2.01 19.95 14.14
CA LEU A 358 -2.84 21.04 13.63
C LEU A 358 -3.77 21.57 14.73
N GLU A 359 -4.35 22.75 14.50
CA GLU A 359 -5.31 23.35 15.44
C GLU A 359 -6.59 22.51 15.53
N ASP A 360 -6.94 22.07 16.72
CA ASP A 360 -8.10 21.21 16.98
C ASP A 360 -9.12 21.85 17.94
N SER A 361 -9.15 23.20 18.00
CA SER A 361 -10.07 23.92 18.86
C SER A 361 -11.53 23.50 18.62
N ALA A 362 -12.36 23.51 19.67
CA ALA A 362 -13.77 23.12 19.56
C ALA A 362 -14.52 23.89 18.45
N ALA A 363 -14.16 25.16 18.24
CA ALA A 363 -14.72 25.98 17.17
C ALA A 363 -14.30 25.49 15.78
N THR A 364 -13.00 25.21 15.58
CA THR A 364 -12.47 24.69 14.31
C THR A 364 -13.07 23.32 13.98
N VAL A 365 -13.11 22.41 14.94
CA VAL A 365 -13.69 21.06 14.77
C VAL A 365 -15.20 21.15 14.47
N ALA A 366 -15.95 21.96 15.22
CA ALA A 366 -17.38 22.14 14.97
C ALA A 366 -17.64 22.73 13.56
N ALA A 367 -16.85 23.70 13.13
CA ALA A 367 -16.93 24.28 11.79
C ALA A 367 -16.69 23.22 10.71
N MET A 368 -15.65 22.39 10.85
CA MET A 368 -15.37 21.30 9.92
C MET A 368 -16.55 20.33 9.79
N VAL A 369 -17.10 19.86 10.91
CA VAL A 369 -18.23 18.91 10.93
C VAL A 369 -19.48 19.53 10.31
N ASN A 370 -19.77 20.79 10.63
CA ASN A 370 -20.94 21.49 10.09
C ASN A 370 -20.83 21.70 8.58
N GLN A 371 -19.66 22.13 8.09
CA GLN A 371 -19.40 22.28 6.65
C GLN A 371 -19.49 20.92 5.93
N ALA A 372 -18.91 19.87 6.49
CA ALA A 372 -18.95 18.53 5.92
C ALA A 372 -20.38 17.99 5.79
N ARG A 373 -21.25 18.29 6.76
CA ARG A 373 -22.68 17.92 6.73
C ARG A 373 -23.52 18.75 5.76
N ALA A 374 -23.18 20.02 5.55
CA ALA A 374 -23.93 20.91 4.67
C ALA A 374 -23.69 20.60 3.17
N SER A 375 -22.53 20.06 2.81
CA SER A 375 -22.16 19.69 1.43
C SER A 375 -22.61 18.26 1.08
N ASP A 376 -23.89 18.04 0.77
CA ASP A 376 -24.47 16.68 0.68
C ASP A 376 -24.55 16.07 -0.75
N SER A 377 -24.34 16.85 -1.82
CA SER A 377 -24.67 16.38 -3.19
C SER A 377 -23.77 15.26 -3.75
N ASN A 378 -22.50 15.17 -3.35
CA ASN A 378 -21.55 14.18 -3.90
C ASN A 378 -21.43 12.88 -3.07
N LEU A 379 -21.90 12.86 -1.81
CA LEU A 379 -21.77 11.71 -0.92
C LEU A 379 -22.81 10.60 -1.20
N ASP A 380 -23.95 10.96 -1.79
CA ASP A 380 -25.07 10.04 -2.05
C ASP A 380 -24.74 8.89 -3.00
N PHE A 381 -23.79 9.11 -3.93
CA PHE A 381 -23.30 8.05 -4.79
C PHE A 381 -22.66 6.92 -3.94
N HIS A 382 -21.91 7.23 -2.87
CA HIS A 382 -21.22 6.21 -2.07
C HIS A 382 -22.03 5.60 -0.93
N LYS A 383 -23.12 6.28 -0.52
CA LYS A 383 -24.00 5.79 0.55
C LYS A 383 -24.68 4.48 0.11
N THR A 384 -24.51 3.45 0.95
CA THR A 384 -25.17 2.12 0.82
C THR A 384 -26.14 1.86 1.97
N SER A 385 -26.34 2.87 2.82
CA SER A 385 -27.29 2.92 3.92
C SER A 385 -27.92 4.31 3.93
N ALA A 386 -29.15 4.40 4.43
CA ALA A 386 -29.88 5.67 4.54
C ALA A 386 -29.24 6.63 5.56
N SER A 387 -28.40 6.14 6.46
CA SER A 387 -27.59 6.97 7.36
C SER A 387 -26.27 6.27 7.76
N PRO A 388 -25.24 7.02 8.19
CA PRO A 388 -23.99 6.46 8.71
C PRO A 388 -24.22 5.54 9.92
N VAL A 389 -25.14 5.87 10.83
CA VAL A 389 -25.46 5.06 12.01
C VAL A 389 -26.05 3.70 11.60
N ARG A 390 -26.91 3.65 10.58
CA ARG A 390 -27.47 2.38 10.04
C ARG A 390 -26.44 1.51 9.32
N SER A 391 -25.21 2.00 9.13
CA SER A 391 -24.14 1.23 8.50
C SER A 391 -23.30 0.43 9.50
N VAL A 392 -23.49 0.67 10.81
CA VAL A 392 -22.79 -0.02 11.90
C VAL A 392 -23.63 -1.20 12.38
N GLN A 393 -23.00 -2.35 12.52
CA GLN A 393 -23.60 -3.64 12.90
C GLN A 393 -24.75 -4.11 11.99
N ARG A 394 -24.82 -3.65 10.73
CA ARG A 394 -25.81 -4.12 9.75
C ARG A 394 -25.60 -5.58 9.38
N TRP A 395 -24.36 -6.07 9.50
CA TRP A 395 -24.03 -7.47 9.26
C TRP A 395 -24.87 -8.45 10.06
N ARG A 396 -25.35 -8.06 11.25
CA ARG A 396 -26.23 -8.91 12.09
C ARG A 396 -27.54 -9.28 11.40
N LYS A 397 -28.00 -8.47 10.45
CA LYS A 397 -29.27 -8.65 9.74
C LYS A 397 -29.07 -9.05 8.28
N GLU A 398 -27.98 -8.58 7.68
CA GLU A 398 -27.77 -8.67 6.23
C GLU A 398 -26.74 -9.70 5.80
N LEU A 399 -25.84 -10.12 6.70
CA LEU A 399 -24.82 -11.11 6.37
C LEU A 399 -25.32 -12.51 6.71
N PRO A 400 -25.28 -13.48 5.77
CA PRO A 400 -25.58 -14.87 6.10
C PRO A 400 -24.71 -15.37 7.25
N GLN A 401 -25.28 -16.15 8.16
CA GLN A 401 -24.59 -16.62 9.36
C GLN A 401 -23.32 -17.42 9.03
N SER A 402 -23.34 -18.22 7.95
CA SER A 402 -22.17 -18.95 7.45
C SER A 402 -21.00 -18.02 7.11
N ILE A 403 -21.29 -16.90 6.45
CA ILE A 403 -20.29 -15.90 6.08
C ILE A 403 -19.76 -15.15 7.31
N ALA A 404 -20.64 -14.81 8.25
CA ALA A 404 -20.24 -14.21 9.53
C ALA A 404 -19.30 -15.14 10.32
N GLN A 405 -19.60 -16.44 10.38
CA GLN A 405 -18.75 -17.46 10.99
C GLN A 405 -17.41 -17.61 10.26
N THR A 406 -17.40 -17.56 8.93
CA THR A 406 -16.16 -17.52 8.14
C THR A 406 -15.30 -16.30 8.52
N CYS A 407 -15.90 -15.13 8.73
CA CYS A 407 -15.17 -13.94 9.18
C CYS A 407 -14.56 -14.13 10.57
N LEU A 408 -15.33 -14.65 11.54
CA LEU A 408 -14.83 -14.93 12.88
C LEU A 408 -13.69 -15.95 12.87
N ARG A 409 -13.81 -17.01 12.07
CA ARG A 409 -12.77 -18.03 11.91
C ARG A 409 -11.50 -17.47 11.30
N LEU A 410 -11.61 -16.55 10.34
CA LEU A 410 -10.46 -16.07 9.57
C LEU A 410 -9.80 -14.81 10.14
N ALA A 411 -10.55 -13.95 10.81
CA ALA A 411 -10.12 -12.63 11.30
C ALA A 411 -10.57 -12.33 12.75
N GLY A 412 -10.94 -13.36 13.52
CA GLY A 412 -11.47 -13.22 14.87
C GLY A 412 -10.51 -12.57 15.86
N ASP A 413 -9.21 -12.86 15.74
CA ASP A 413 -8.18 -12.26 16.59
C ASP A 413 -8.09 -10.75 16.40
N GLU A 414 -8.09 -10.30 15.15
CA GLU A 414 -8.10 -8.89 14.81
C GLU A 414 -9.40 -8.21 15.22
N LEU A 415 -10.55 -8.89 15.05
CA LEU A 415 -11.85 -8.37 15.48
C LEU A 415 -11.88 -8.14 17.00
N ARG A 416 -11.41 -9.11 17.80
CA ARG A 416 -11.30 -8.99 19.25
C ARG A 416 -10.34 -7.88 19.67
N ALA A 417 -9.17 -7.81 19.04
CA ALA A 417 -8.17 -6.77 19.36
C ALA A 417 -8.70 -5.36 19.08
N LEU A 418 -9.55 -5.21 18.05
CA LEU A 418 -10.23 -3.97 17.71
C LEU A 418 -11.53 -3.73 18.49
N LYS A 419 -11.86 -4.59 19.46
CA LYS A 419 -13.06 -4.53 20.30
C LYS A 419 -14.36 -4.56 19.51
N TYR A 420 -14.40 -5.31 18.42
CA TYR A 420 -15.66 -5.65 17.77
C TYR A 420 -16.33 -6.82 18.51
N GLN A 421 -17.65 -6.78 18.60
CA GLN A 421 -18.43 -7.85 19.23
C GLN A 421 -18.39 -9.12 18.37
N GLU A 422 -18.30 -10.29 18.99
CA GLU A 422 -18.35 -11.57 18.28
C GLU A 422 -19.74 -11.86 17.70
#